data_AF-A0A0F0KFY9-F1
#
_entry.id   AF-A0A0F0KFY9-F1
#
_cell.length_a   1.000
_cell.length_b   1.000
_cell.length_c   1.000
_cell.angle_alpha   90.00
_cell.angle_beta   90.00
_cell.angle_gamma   90.00
#
_symmetry.space_group_name_H-M   'P 1'
#
loop_
_entity.id
_entity.type
_entity.pdbx_description
1 polymer ?
#
loop_
_entity_poly.entity_id
_entity_poly.type
_entity_poly.pdbx_seq_one_letter_code
_entity_poly.pdbx_strand_id
1 'polypeptide(L)'
;MLDDGRSFALSATSVVIGRNPTGEPGEQRLAIADSTRTLSKTHARLIVQADEWRLTDLHSTNGVVVVADDGAETLLDPGESVIGAGRFVLGEVGMHVEVGTDS
;
A
#
# COMPACT_ATOMS: atom_id res chain seq x y z
N MET A 1 -0.89 1.97 -9.00
CA MET A 1 -0.45 3.35 -9.29
C MET A 1 -0.83 4.25 -8.11
N LEU A 2 -0.26 5.44 -8.03
CA LEU A 2 -0.59 6.46 -7.03
C LEU A 2 -1.61 7.43 -7.63
N ASP A 3 -2.40 8.08 -6.78
CA ASP A 3 -3.38 9.08 -7.21
C ASP A 3 -2.75 10.30 -7.90
N ASP A 4 -1.44 10.52 -7.73
CA ASP A 4 -0.66 11.55 -8.44
C ASP A 4 -0.19 11.11 -9.85
N GLY A 5 -0.61 9.92 -10.30
CA GLY A 5 -0.31 9.35 -11.61
C GLY A 5 1.02 8.58 -11.68
N ARG A 6 1.83 8.53 -10.61
CA ARG A 6 3.05 7.71 -10.61
C ARG A 6 2.70 6.22 -10.56
N SER A 7 3.34 5.44 -11.43
CA SER A 7 3.22 3.98 -11.47
C SER A 7 4.52 3.31 -11.01
N PHE A 8 4.38 2.23 -10.26
CA PHE A 8 5.51 1.42 -9.80
C PHE A 8 5.26 -0.03 -10.16
N ALA A 9 6.25 -0.68 -10.79
CA ALA A 9 6.17 -2.11 -11.07
C ALA A 9 6.38 -2.91 -9.79
N LEU A 10 5.54 -3.92 -9.57
CA LEU A 10 5.72 -4.88 -8.49
C LEU A 10 6.48 -6.09 -9.06
N SER A 11 7.71 -6.29 -8.58
CA SER A 11 8.60 -7.39 -8.97
C SER A 11 8.60 -8.54 -7.95
N ALA A 12 7.91 -8.38 -6.82
CA ALA A 12 7.78 -9.39 -5.78
C ALA A 12 6.35 -9.46 -5.26
N THR A 13 5.96 -10.64 -4.76
CA THR A 13 4.65 -10.86 -4.14
C THR A 13 4.47 -10.07 -2.85
N SER A 14 5.54 -9.92 -2.04
CA SER A 14 5.54 -9.13 -0.81
C SER A 14 6.25 -7.80 -1.04
N VAL A 15 5.59 -6.72 -0.71
CA VAL A 15 6.06 -5.34 -0.90
C VAL A 15 5.89 -4.58 0.40
N VAL A 16 6.95 -3.96 0.89
CA VAL A 16 6.88 -3.01 2.02
C VAL A 16 6.93 -1.58 1.49
N ILE A 17 5.96 -0.79 1.90
CA ILE A 17 5.72 0.56 1.37
C ILE A 17 5.97 1.59 2.47
N GLY A 18 6.62 2.70 2.12
CA GLY A 18 6.76 3.85 3.01
C GLY A 18 7.73 4.88 2.45
N ARG A 19 8.03 5.94 3.22
CA ARG A 19 8.95 7.00 2.75
C ARG A 19 10.42 6.58 2.74
N ASN A 20 10.78 5.58 3.54
CA ASN A 20 12.12 4.98 3.58
C ASN A 20 12.02 3.58 4.21
N PRO A 21 11.47 2.60 3.47
CA PRO A 21 11.05 1.34 4.06
C PRO A 21 12.22 0.39 4.29
N THR A 22 12.20 -0.27 5.45
CA THR A 22 12.98 -1.48 5.73
C THR A 22 12.08 -2.70 5.56
N GLY A 23 12.58 -3.76 4.93
CA GLY A 23 11.88 -5.02 4.71
C GLY A 23 12.83 -6.21 4.77
N GLU A 24 12.25 -7.40 4.84
CA GLU A 24 12.94 -8.67 4.93
C GLU A 24 13.55 -9.12 3.58
N PRO A 25 14.48 -10.09 3.57
CA PRO A 25 14.97 -10.69 2.33
C PRO A 25 13.82 -11.24 1.48
N GLY A 26 13.82 -10.89 0.19
CA GLY A 26 12.76 -11.29 -0.76
C GLY A 26 11.58 -10.32 -0.83
N GLU A 27 11.50 -9.34 0.07
CA GLU A 27 10.50 -8.27 -0.03
C GLU A 27 10.99 -7.15 -0.96
N GLN A 28 10.10 -6.69 -1.83
CA GLN A 28 10.33 -5.45 -2.55
C GLN A 28 10.14 -4.27 -1.61
N ARG A 29 11.11 -3.35 -1.60
CA ARG A 29 11.00 -2.08 -0.88
C ARG A 29 10.50 -1.00 -1.83
N LEU A 30 9.29 -0.51 -1.61
CA LEU A 30 8.70 0.56 -2.39
C LEU A 30 8.79 1.89 -1.64
N ALA A 31 9.84 2.64 -1.93
CA ALA A 31 10.04 3.97 -1.36
C ALA A 31 9.21 5.01 -2.14
N ILE A 32 8.27 5.64 -1.45
CA ILE A 32 7.44 6.71 -2.02
C ILE A 32 7.91 8.04 -1.47
N ALA A 33 8.35 8.94 -2.35
CA ALA A 33 8.62 10.31 -1.97
C ALA A 33 7.31 10.97 -1.53
N ASP A 34 7.27 11.35 -0.26
CA ASP A 34 6.15 12.00 0.40
C ASP A 34 6.64 13.30 1.04
N SER A 35 6.30 14.42 0.38
CA SER A 35 6.64 15.77 0.82
C SER A 35 5.78 16.24 2.00
N THR A 36 4.58 15.68 2.18
CA THR A 36 3.69 16.05 3.29
C THR A 36 4.09 15.36 4.60
N ARG A 37 4.98 14.35 4.52
CA ARG A 37 5.53 13.58 5.66
C ARG A 37 4.45 12.83 6.44
N THR A 38 3.41 12.40 5.75
CA THR A 38 2.32 11.58 6.29
C THR A 38 2.61 10.08 6.21
N LEU A 39 3.56 9.66 5.38
CA LEU A 39 4.05 8.28 5.34
C LEU A 39 5.07 8.00 6.45
N SER A 40 4.82 6.94 7.22
CA SER A 40 5.83 6.28 8.04
C SER A 40 7.02 5.77 7.20
N LYS A 41 8.17 5.55 7.85
CA LYS A 41 9.38 4.99 7.20
C LYS A 41 9.05 3.68 6.50
N THR A 42 8.52 2.73 7.27
CA THR A 42 7.83 1.53 6.81
C THR A 42 6.38 1.67 7.29
N HIS A 43 5.44 1.79 6.36
CA HIS A 43 4.05 2.16 6.66
C HIS A 43 3.11 0.96 6.59
N ALA A 44 3.20 0.20 5.50
CA ALA A 44 2.33 -0.93 5.26
C ALA A 44 3.07 -2.04 4.51
N ARG A 45 2.54 -3.26 4.63
CA ARG A 45 2.93 -4.41 3.83
C ARG A 45 1.79 -4.78 2.90
N LEU A 46 2.11 -4.89 1.62
CA LEU A 46 1.20 -5.36 0.58
C LEU A 46 1.66 -6.75 0.12
N ILE A 47 0.77 -7.72 0.20
CA ILE A 47 0.96 -9.05 -0.39
C ILE A 47 -0.05 -9.18 -1.53
N VAL A 48 0.44 -9.30 -2.77
CA VAL A 48 -0.42 -9.43 -3.95
C VAL A 48 -0.55 -10.91 -4.33
N GLN A 49 -1.78 -11.41 -4.46
CA GLN A 49 -2.07 -12.78 -4.87
C GLN A 49 -3.19 -12.78 -5.92
N ALA A 50 -2.85 -13.14 -7.17
CA ALA A 50 -3.76 -13.09 -8.30
C ALA A 50 -4.43 -11.70 -8.43
N ASP A 51 -5.74 -11.63 -8.20
CA ASP A 51 -6.55 -10.42 -8.36
C ASP A 51 -6.85 -9.70 -7.04
N GLU A 52 -6.37 -10.25 -5.92
CA GLU A 52 -6.55 -9.69 -4.58
C GLU A 52 -5.21 -9.25 -3.99
N TRP A 53 -5.30 -8.33 -3.04
CA TRP A 53 -4.18 -8.00 -2.18
C TRP A 53 -4.57 -8.14 -0.71
N ARG A 54 -3.58 -8.49 0.11
CA ARG A 54 -3.63 -8.31 1.56
C ARG A 54 -2.79 -7.11 1.93
N LEU A 55 -3.37 -6.16 2.65
CA LEU A 55 -2.68 -4.99 3.17
C LEU A 55 -2.63 -5.09 4.69
N THR A 56 -1.45 -4.87 5.25
CA THR A 56 -1.20 -4.85 6.70
C THR A 56 -0.67 -3.48 7.09
N ASP A 57 -1.29 -2.81 8.05
CA ASP A 57 -0.70 -1.64 8.70
C ASP A 57 0.50 -2.08 9.56
N LEU A 58 1.66 -1.44 9.39
CA LEU A 58 2.88 -1.77 10.13
C LEU A 58 3.12 -0.80 11.30
N HIS A 59 2.06 -0.53 12.06
CA HIS A 59 2.02 0.47 13.12
C HIS A 59 2.37 1.86 12.60
N SER A 60 1.68 2.28 11.54
CA SER A 60 1.90 3.59 10.96
C SER A 60 1.43 4.73 11.88
N THR A 61 1.97 5.93 11.68
CA THR A 61 1.60 7.09 12.52
C THR A 61 0.28 7.72 12.07
N ASN A 62 -0.02 7.72 10.76
CA ASN A 62 -1.20 8.37 10.20
C ASN A 62 -2.26 7.37 9.72
N GLY A 63 -2.02 6.07 9.91
CA GLY A 63 -2.99 5.02 9.62
C GLY A 63 -3.06 4.60 8.16
N VAL A 64 -3.77 3.50 7.97
CA VAL A 64 -4.09 2.92 6.67
C VAL A 64 -5.60 2.92 6.51
N VAL A 65 -6.08 3.49 5.41
CA VAL A 65 -7.51 3.50 5.06
C VAL A 65 -7.71 2.64 3.81
N VAL A 66 -8.67 1.72 3.86
CA VAL A 66 -9.12 0.96 2.68
C VAL A 66 -10.44 1.50 2.19
N VAL A 67 -10.58 1.61 0.87
CA VAL A 67 -11.79 2.14 0.23
C VAL A 67 -12.47 1.02 -0.53
N ALA A 68 -13.72 0.73 -0.16
CA ALA A 68 -14.55 -0.26 -0.84
C ALA A 68 -15.10 0.29 -2.17
N ASP A 69 -15.66 -0.60 -2.99
CA ASP A 69 -16.20 -0.26 -4.33
C ASP A 69 -17.37 0.74 -4.26
N ASP A 70 -18.11 0.77 -3.15
CA ASP A 70 -19.18 1.73 -2.90
C ASP A 70 -18.67 3.09 -2.36
N GLY A 71 -17.36 3.22 -2.21
CA GLY A 71 -16.68 4.40 -1.67
C GLY A 71 -16.61 4.44 -0.13
N ALA A 72 -17.09 3.42 0.58
CA ALA A 72 -16.97 3.37 2.03
C ALA A 72 -15.50 3.26 2.45
N GLU A 73 -15.09 4.10 3.39
CA GLU A 73 -13.73 4.13 3.93
C GLU A 73 -13.66 3.42 5.28
N THR A 74 -12.67 2.54 5.45
CA THR A 74 -12.38 1.86 6.71
C THR A 74 -10.95 2.14 7.14
N LEU A 75 -10.78 2.75 8.30
CA LEU A 75 -9.48 2.91 8.96
C LEU A 75 -9.13 1.60 9.67
N LEU A 76 -7.94 1.07 9.39
CA LEU A 76 -7.44 -0.14 10.05
C LEU A 76 -6.85 0.18 11.42
N ASP A 77 -7.05 -0.73 12.37
CA ASP A 77 -6.33 -0.69 13.64
C ASP A 77 -4.81 -0.95 13.40
N PRO A 78 -3.91 -0.37 14.22
CA PRO A 78 -2.48 -0.58 14.04
C PRO A 78 -2.08 -2.06 14.13
N GLY A 79 -1.39 -2.57 13.11
CA GLY A 79 -1.03 -3.99 12.98
C GLY A 79 -2.09 -4.88 12.33
N GLU A 80 -3.29 -4.35 12.05
CA GLU A 80 -4.37 -5.10 11.42
C GLU A 80 -4.07 -5.38 9.93
N SER A 81 -4.64 -6.48 9.43
CA SER A 81 -4.60 -6.85 8.03
C SER A 81 -5.99 -6.99 7.44
N VAL A 82 -6.15 -6.55 6.20
CA VAL A 82 -7.39 -6.68 5.44
C VAL A 82 -7.11 -7.22 4.04
N ILE A 83 -8.08 -7.92 3.47
CA ILE A 83 -8.08 -8.33 2.07
C ILE A 83 -8.91 -7.32 1.30
N GLY A 84 -8.39 -6.85 0.17
CA GLY A 84 -9.08 -5.92 -0.69
C GLY A 84 -8.75 -6.13 -2.14
N ALA A 85 -9.60 -5.54 -2.98
CA ALA A 85 -9.34 -5.30 -4.38
C ALA A 85 -9.57 -3.80 -4.59
N GLY A 86 -8.65 -3.12 -5.30
CA GLY A 86 -8.80 -1.68 -5.57
C GLY A 86 -7.95 -0.75 -4.69
N ARG A 87 -8.59 0.29 -4.12
CA ARG A 87 -7.93 1.49 -3.60
C ARG A 87 -7.70 1.45 -2.09
N PHE A 88 -6.56 1.99 -1.67
CA PHE A 88 -6.24 2.26 -0.27
C PHE A 88 -5.43 3.56 -0.15
N VAL A 89 -5.35 4.10 1.06
CA VAL A 89 -4.63 5.32 1.39
C VAL A 89 -3.67 5.02 2.54
N LEU A 90 -2.42 5.46 2.40
CA LEU A 90 -1.41 5.40 3.44
C LEU A 90 -1.08 6.82 3.89
N GLY A 91 -1.52 7.23 5.09
CA GLY A 91 -1.53 8.64 5.47
C GLY A 91 -2.39 9.47 4.50
N GLU A 92 -1.77 10.31 3.67
CA GLU A 92 -2.48 11.07 2.62
C GLU A 92 -2.22 10.53 1.19
N VAL A 93 -1.39 9.49 1.04
CA VAL A 93 -1.01 8.97 -0.27
C VAL A 93 -2.02 7.91 -0.69
N GLY A 94 -2.89 8.27 -1.64
CA GLY A 94 -3.83 7.35 -2.28
C GLY A 94 -3.16 6.47 -3.32
N MET A 95 -3.53 5.19 -3.32
CA MET A 95 -2.92 4.13 -4.11
C MET A 95 -3.98 3.13 -4.57
N HIS A 96 -3.76 2.52 -5.72
CA HIS A 96 -4.52 1.35 -6.16
C HIS A 96 -3.56 0.32 -6.79
N VAL A 97 -3.93 -0.95 -6.73
CA VAL A 97 -3.19 -2.03 -7.40
C VAL A 97 -3.84 -2.31 -8.74
N GLU A 98 -3.03 -2.38 -9.80
CA GLU A 98 -3.47 -2.81 -11.12
C GLU A 98 -2.63 -4.02 -11.54
N VAL A 99 -3.31 -5.03 -12.06
CA VAL A 99 -2.64 -6.13 -12.76
C VAL A 99 -2.37 -5.62 -14.17
N GLY A 100 -1.10 -5.42 -14.50
CA GLY A 100 -0.69 -5.12 -15.87
C GLY A 100 -1.12 -6.27 -16.77
N THR A 101 -2.15 -6.05 -17.58
CA THR A 101 -2.44 -6.92 -18.71
C THR A 101 -1.38 -6.64 -19.75
N ASP A 102 -0.30 -7.42 -19.71
CA ASP A 102 0.66 -7.47 -20.81
C ASP A 102 -0.16 -7.77 -22.09
N SER A 103 -0.26 -6.77 -22.98
CA SER A 103 -1.04 -6.83 -24.22
C SER A 103 -0.13 -7.13 -25.40
#